data_AF-V5IAL9-F1
#
_entry.id   AF-V5IAL9-F1
#
_cell.length_a   1.000
_cell.length_b   1.000
_cell.length_c   1.000
_cell.angle_alpha   90.00
_cell.angle_beta   90.00
_cell.angle_gamma   90.00
#
_symmetry.space_group_name_H-M   'P 1'
#
loop_
_entity.id
_entity.type
_entity.pdbx_description
1 polymer ?
#
loop_
_entity_poly.entity_id
_entity_poly.type
_entity_poly.pdbx_seq_one_letter_code
_entity_poly.pdbx_strand_id
1 'polypeptide(L)'
;RREGIHQAVASDVTSVFKGKTAAQLAALQKQIESKINGKADGIDIGYWESLLSQLKAHMARARLRDRHQESLRRKLQVLKAEQAVTLPQPNEIHANAVGETSVEPKPGTSMEDDHVSENEGNEEDVANDMLNECFNAYQAGGYSPKFLNPDDIEPGTIVVTE
;
A
#
# COMPACT_ATOMS: atom_id res chain seq x y z
N ARG A 1 39.87 7.64 -6.61
CA ARG A 1 39.47 6.78 -7.76
C ARG A 1 40.25 5.49 -7.65
N ARG A 2 39.65 4.46 -7.03
CA ARG A 2 40.19 3.09 -6.97
C ARG A 2 39.18 2.22 -7.70
N GLU A 3 39.27 2.21 -9.03
CA GLU A 3 38.43 1.36 -9.90
C GLU A 3 39.32 0.18 -10.29
N GLY A 4 39.33 -0.85 -9.45
CA GLY A 4 40.08 -2.07 -9.64
C GLY A 4 39.14 -3.27 -9.83
N ILE A 5 38.12 -3.17 -10.70
CA ILE A 5 37.33 -4.27 -11.27
C ILE A 5 36.56 -3.72 -12.49
N HIS A 6 36.34 -4.53 -13.52
CA HIS A 6 35.65 -4.14 -14.76
C HIS A 6 34.24 -3.60 -14.47
N GLN A 7 33.95 -2.37 -14.90
CA GLN A 7 32.63 -1.72 -14.78
C GLN A 7 31.47 -2.55 -15.35
N ALA A 8 31.74 -3.43 -16.32
CA ALA A 8 30.76 -4.39 -16.84
C ALA A 8 30.24 -5.34 -15.73
N VAL A 9 31.15 -5.88 -14.90
CA VAL A 9 30.78 -6.77 -13.79
C VAL A 9 29.98 -6.02 -12.74
N ALA A 10 30.33 -4.76 -12.45
CA ALA A 10 29.57 -3.93 -11.51
C ALA A 10 28.14 -3.64 -12.01
N SER A 11 27.98 -3.38 -13.32
CA SER A 11 26.69 -3.18 -13.96
C SER A 11 25.81 -4.43 -13.86
N ASP A 12 26.36 -5.60 -14.22
CA ASP A 12 25.64 -6.88 -14.16
C ASP A 12 25.20 -7.20 -12.73
N VAL A 13 26.08 -7.02 -11.75
CA VAL A 13 25.75 -7.23 -10.33
C VAL A 13 24.64 -6.27 -9.86
N THR A 14 24.68 -5.02 -10.30
CA THR A 14 23.62 -4.03 -10.00
C THR A 14 22.29 -4.42 -10.65
N SER A 15 22.32 -4.98 -11.86
CA SER A 15 21.12 -5.50 -12.53
C SER A 15 20.50 -6.66 -11.75
N VAL A 16 21.32 -7.53 -11.16
CA VAL A 16 20.87 -8.65 -10.32
C VAL A 16 20.19 -8.15 -9.04
N PHE A 17 20.54 -6.96 -8.54
CA PHE A 17 19.84 -6.36 -7.40
C PHE A 17 18.47 -5.80 -7.77
N LYS A 18 18.24 -5.44 -9.04
CA LYS A 18 16.93 -4.96 -9.51
C LYS A 18 15.96 -6.14 -9.55
N GLY A 19 14.74 -5.91 -9.04
CA GLY A 19 13.67 -6.91 -9.04
C GLY A 19 13.65 -7.86 -7.83
N LYS A 20 14.74 -7.95 -7.04
CA LYS A 20 14.73 -8.71 -5.77
C LYS A 20 13.91 -8.01 -4.69
N THR A 21 13.37 -8.80 -3.77
CA THR A 21 12.65 -8.26 -2.59
C THR A 21 13.63 -7.73 -1.55
N ALA A 22 13.17 -6.83 -0.67
CA ALA A 22 14.02 -6.30 0.39
C ALA A 22 14.63 -7.40 1.28
N ALA A 23 13.89 -8.48 1.54
CA ALA A 23 14.36 -9.63 2.31
C ALA A 23 15.50 -10.40 1.61
N GLN A 24 15.41 -10.59 0.29
CA GLN A 24 16.46 -11.24 -0.50
C GLN A 24 17.74 -10.40 -0.54
N LEU A 25 17.61 -9.09 -0.65
CA LEU A 25 18.75 -8.17 -0.61
C LEU A 25 19.42 -8.19 0.78
N ALA A 26 18.65 -8.33 1.86
CA ALA A 26 19.21 -8.45 3.22
C ALA A 26 19.97 -9.76 3.43
N ALA A 27 19.50 -10.87 2.85
CA ALA A 27 20.24 -12.13 2.86
C ALA A 27 21.58 -12.00 2.11
N LEU A 28 21.57 -11.34 0.95
CA LEU A 28 22.77 -11.06 0.16
C LEU A 28 23.76 -10.17 0.91
N GLN A 29 23.28 -9.13 1.60
CA GLN A 29 24.10 -8.28 2.45
C GLN A 29 24.89 -9.11 3.48
N LYS A 30 24.23 -10.01 4.20
CA LYS A 30 24.88 -10.88 5.19
C LYS A 30 25.95 -11.78 4.56
N GLN A 31 25.71 -12.28 3.36
CA GLN A 31 26.69 -13.08 2.63
C GLN A 31 27.93 -12.25 2.28
N ILE A 32 27.74 -11.01 1.81
CA ILE A 32 28.83 -10.09 1.49
C ILE A 32 29.62 -9.73 2.75
N GLU A 33 28.94 -9.39 3.85
CA GLU A 33 29.57 -9.10 5.14
C GLU A 33 30.39 -10.29 5.66
N SER A 34 29.84 -11.51 5.54
CA SER A 34 30.57 -12.73 5.89
C SER A 34 31.81 -12.94 5.01
N LYS A 35 31.75 -12.61 3.71
CA LYS A 35 32.89 -12.67 2.80
C LYS A 35 33.98 -11.65 3.13
N ILE A 36 33.59 -10.44 3.53
CA ILE A 36 34.53 -9.40 3.99
C ILE A 36 35.20 -9.80 5.32
N ASN A 37 34.41 -10.25 6.30
CA ASN A 37 34.91 -10.65 7.61
C ASN A 37 35.78 -11.91 7.58
N GLY A 38 35.51 -12.82 6.65
CA GLY A 38 36.28 -14.04 6.46
C GLY A 38 37.72 -13.81 6.01
N LYS A 39 38.12 -12.57 5.65
CA LYS A 39 39.46 -12.17 5.19
C LYS A 39 40.11 -13.22 4.29
N ALA A 40 39.35 -13.70 3.31
CA ALA A 40 39.91 -14.62 2.33
C ALA A 40 40.97 -13.87 1.51
N ASP A 41 42.17 -14.43 1.50
CA ASP A 41 43.35 -13.83 0.91
C ASP A 41 43.11 -13.58 -0.60
N GLY A 42 43.43 -12.38 -1.08
CA GLY A 42 43.23 -11.97 -2.48
C GLY A 42 41.87 -11.36 -2.85
N ILE A 43 41.01 -11.03 -1.88
CA ILE A 43 39.74 -10.33 -2.13
C ILE A 43 39.92 -8.80 -2.08
N ASP A 44 39.43 -8.08 -3.11
CA ASP A 44 39.38 -6.61 -3.09
C ASP A 44 38.29 -6.10 -2.14
N ILE A 45 38.69 -5.78 -0.91
CA ILE A 45 37.82 -5.25 0.14
C ILE A 45 37.15 -3.93 -0.30
N GLY A 46 37.86 -3.07 -1.04
CA GLY A 46 37.33 -1.77 -1.47
C GLY A 46 36.18 -1.91 -2.46
N TYR A 47 36.25 -2.91 -3.33
CA TYR A 47 35.13 -3.27 -4.21
C TYR A 47 33.91 -3.73 -3.42
N TRP A 48 34.08 -4.64 -2.46
CA TRP A 48 32.96 -5.16 -1.66
C TRP A 48 32.33 -4.09 -0.76
N GLU A 49 33.11 -3.16 -0.22
CA GLU A 49 32.59 -2.01 0.52
C GLU A 49 31.76 -1.08 -0.37
N SER A 50 32.25 -0.77 -1.58
CA SER A 50 31.50 0.01 -2.57
C SER A 50 30.20 -0.70 -2.96
N LEU A 51 30.27 -2.02 -3.18
CA LEU A 51 29.11 -2.83 -3.53
C LEU A 51 28.07 -2.87 -2.41
N LEU A 52 28.52 -2.97 -1.15
CA LEU A 52 27.64 -2.95 0.02
C LEU A 52 26.96 -1.58 0.17
N SER A 53 27.67 -0.49 -0.13
CA SER A 53 27.09 0.86 -0.18
C SER A 53 25.99 0.96 -1.25
N GLN A 54 26.25 0.47 -2.46
CA GLN A 54 25.25 0.43 -3.54
C GLN A 54 24.05 -0.46 -3.19
N LEU A 55 24.29 -1.61 -2.56
CA LEU A 55 23.25 -2.54 -2.13
C LEU A 55 22.29 -1.89 -1.13
N LYS A 56 22.79 -1.08 -0.19
CA LYS A 56 21.95 -0.33 0.76
C LYS A 56 20.99 0.63 0.05
N ALA A 57 21.46 1.35 -0.97
CA ALA A 57 20.60 2.22 -1.78
C ALA A 57 19.53 1.43 -2.54
N HIS A 58 19.88 0.27 -3.10
CA HIS A 58 18.92 -0.62 -3.75
C HIS A 58 17.91 -1.22 -2.77
N MET A 59 18.33 -1.54 -1.55
CA MET A 59 17.45 -2.04 -0.50
C MET A 59 16.43 -0.99 -0.05
N ALA A 60 16.85 0.27 0.08
CA ALA A 60 15.92 1.37 0.36
C ALA A 60 14.85 1.48 -0.73
N ARG A 61 15.25 1.48 -2.01
CA ARG A 61 14.32 1.48 -3.15
C ARG A 61 13.40 0.26 -3.17
N ALA A 62 13.93 -0.92 -2.83
CA ALA A 62 13.14 -2.16 -2.79
C ALA A 62 12.09 -2.12 -1.67
N ARG A 63 12.46 -1.66 -0.45
CA ARG A 63 11.53 -1.47 0.67
C ARG A 63 10.41 -0.50 0.30
N LEU A 64 10.76 0.59 -0.36
CA LEU A 64 9.82 1.58 -0.88
C LEU A 64 8.76 0.93 -1.76
N ARG A 65 9.22 0.18 -2.76
CA ARG A 65 8.37 -0.51 -3.72
C ARG A 65 7.55 -1.60 -3.04
N ASP A 66 8.13 -2.37 -2.13
CA ASP A 66 7.43 -3.43 -1.41
C ASP A 66 6.28 -2.83 -0.57
N ARG A 67 6.51 -1.72 0.14
CA ARG A 67 5.48 -0.98 0.89
C ARG A 67 4.42 -0.36 -0.02
N HIS A 68 4.82 0.18 -1.18
CA HIS A 68 3.88 0.65 -2.18
C HIS A 68 2.87 -0.43 -2.56
N GLN A 69 3.41 -1.60 -2.90
CA GLN A 69 2.66 -2.72 -3.42
C GLN A 69 1.79 -3.34 -2.33
N GLU A 70 2.23 -3.31 -1.08
CA GLU A 70 1.41 -3.69 0.08
C GLU A 70 0.23 -2.71 0.28
N SER A 71 0.48 -1.39 0.23
CA SER A 71 -0.57 -0.37 0.33
C SER A 71 -1.61 -0.49 -0.79
N LEU A 72 -1.16 -0.67 -2.03
CA LEU A 72 -2.04 -0.93 -3.19
C LEU A 72 -2.89 -2.18 -2.98
N ARG A 73 -2.31 -3.29 -2.51
CA ARG A 73 -3.07 -4.52 -2.22
C ARG A 73 -4.11 -4.30 -1.13
N ARG A 74 -3.76 -3.56 -0.07
CA ARG A 74 -4.72 -3.19 0.99
C ARG A 74 -5.86 -2.35 0.44
N LYS A 75 -5.57 -1.28 -0.32
CA LYS A 75 -6.59 -0.41 -0.94
C LYS A 75 -7.52 -1.22 -1.86
N LEU A 76 -6.97 -2.11 -2.69
CA LEU A 76 -7.76 -3.00 -3.54
C LEU A 76 -8.63 -3.98 -2.72
N GLN A 77 -8.13 -4.47 -1.58
CA GLN A 77 -8.90 -5.36 -0.71
C GLN A 77 -10.09 -4.62 -0.08
N VAL A 78 -9.88 -3.37 0.37
CA VAL A 78 -10.95 -2.52 0.92
C VAL A 78 -12.03 -2.26 -0.14
N LEU A 79 -11.63 -1.81 -1.34
CA LEU A 79 -12.58 -1.55 -2.43
C LEU A 79 -13.39 -2.79 -2.82
N LYS A 80 -12.76 -3.98 -2.84
CA LYS A 80 -13.46 -5.24 -3.08
C LYS A 80 -14.48 -5.57 -1.99
N ALA A 81 -14.14 -5.31 -0.72
CA ALA A 81 -15.06 -5.52 0.39
C ALA A 81 -16.26 -4.56 0.33
N GLU A 82 -16.03 -3.29 0.04
CA GLU A 82 -17.09 -2.28 -0.12
C GLU A 82 -18.06 -2.60 -1.27
N GLN A 83 -17.52 -3.07 -2.40
CA GLN A 83 -18.34 -3.53 -3.54
C GLN A 83 -19.12 -4.81 -3.20
N ALA A 84 -18.52 -5.74 -2.45
CA ALA A 84 -19.20 -6.95 -1.99
C ALA A 84 -20.32 -6.65 -0.96
N VAL A 85 -20.17 -5.60 -0.15
CA VAL A 85 -21.19 -5.13 0.80
C VAL A 85 -22.33 -4.38 0.11
N THR A 86 -22.05 -3.72 -1.03
CA THR A 86 -23.03 -2.95 -1.80
C THR A 86 -23.88 -3.80 -2.76
N LEU A 87 -23.52 -5.07 -3.00
CA LEU A 87 -24.39 -6.03 -3.66
C LEU A 87 -25.34 -6.61 -2.59
N PRO A 88 -26.59 -6.12 -2.46
CA PRO A 88 -27.53 -6.73 -1.53
C PRO A 88 -27.75 -8.17 -1.95
N GLN A 89 -27.58 -9.11 -1.01
CA GLN A 89 -28.11 -10.45 -1.15
C GLN A 89 -29.62 -10.35 -1.42
N PRO A 90 -30.14 -10.86 -2.55
CA PRO A 90 -31.56 -11.09 -2.68
C PRO A 90 -31.88 -12.44 -2.00
N ASN A 91 -32.19 -12.40 -0.71
CA ASN A 91 -33.17 -13.32 -0.13
C ASN A 91 -34.53 -12.66 -0.42
N GLU A 92 -35.53 -13.25 -1.09
CA GLU A 92 -36.15 -14.54 -0.82
C GLU A 92 -36.74 -15.22 -2.09
N ILE A 93 -36.51 -16.54 -2.19
CA ILE A 93 -37.49 -17.61 -2.49
C ILE A 93 -38.55 -17.35 -3.57
N HIS A 94 -38.32 -17.87 -4.77
CA HIS A 94 -39.35 -18.60 -5.51
C HIS A 94 -38.75 -19.88 -6.08
N ALA A 95 -39.25 -21.00 -5.56
CA ALA A 95 -38.98 -22.33 -6.07
C ALA A 95 -39.40 -22.45 -7.54
N ASN A 96 -38.49 -22.84 -8.42
CA ASN A 96 -38.81 -23.86 -9.40
C ASN A 96 -37.55 -24.63 -9.83
N ALA A 97 -37.76 -25.93 -9.92
CA ALA A 97 -36.77 -26.97 -9.93
C ALA A 97 -36.02 -27.12 -11.26
N VAL A 98 -34.71 -27.36 -11.13
CA VAL A 98 -33.87 -28.35 -11.86
C VAL A 98 -33.77 -28.24 -13.39
N GLY A 99 -32.53 -28.08 -13.86
CA GLY A 99 -32.13 -28.35 -15.24
C GLY A 99 -30.66 -27.99 -15.49
N GLU A 100 -29.79 -28.98 -15.36
CA GLU A 100 -28.32 -28.95 -15.40
C GLU A 100 -27.66 -28.48 -16.71
N THR A 101 -26.41 -27.99 -16.54
CA THR A 101 -25.24 -28.03 -17.44
C THR A 101 -25.15 -27.12 -18.68
N SER A 102 -24.11 -26.26 -18.73
CA SER A 102 -22.89 -26.49 -19.53
C SER A 102 -22.24 -25.20 -20.09
N VAL A 103 -20.89 -25.22 -20.18
CA VAL A 103 -19.93 -24.47 -21.05
C VAL A 103 -19.52 -22.98 -20.77
N GLU A 104 -18.34 -22.81 -20.11
CA GLU A 104 -17.09 -22.11 -20.56
C GLU A 104 -17.02 -20.58 -20.92
N PRO A 105 -15.81 -19.94 -21.09
CA PRO A 105 -15.44 -18.72 -20.35
C PRO A 105 -14.86 -17.52 -21.19
N LYS A 106 -14.57 -16.39 -20.50
CA LYS A 106 -13.65 -15.25 -20.84
C LYS A 106 -14.09 -14.30 -22.00
N PRO A 107 -13.71 -12.99 -22.01
CA PRO A 107 -12.33 -12.47 -22.14
C PRO A 107 -12.00 -11.17 -21.35
N GLY A 108 -10.73 -10.88 -21.05
CA GLY A 108 -9.92 -9.83 -21.72
C GLY A 108 -10.02 -8.50 -20.94
N THR A 109 -9.06 -7.58 -20.81
CA THR A 109 -7.72 -7.31 -21.36
C THR A 109 -7.14 -6.21 -20.44
N SER A 110 -5.83 -6.18 -20.13
CA SER A 110 -4.83 -5.15 -20.54
C SER A 110 -5.23 -3.69 -20.20
N MET A 111 -4.47 -2.76 -19.62
CA MET A 111 -3.04 -2.40 -19.57
C MET A 111 -2.91 -1.34 -18.43
N GLU A 112 -1.87 -1.38 -17.59
CA GLU A 112 -0.72 -0.44 -17.58
C GLU A 112 -0.87 0.76 -16.64
N ASP A 113 0.31 1.22 -16.21
CA ASP A 113 0.66 2.44 -15.47
C ASP A 113 0.27 2.54 -13.98
N ASP A 114 1.18 2.68 -13.03
CA ASP A 114 2.38 3.54 -12.85
C ASP A 114 2.04 4.63 -11.82
N HIS A 115 2.93 4.79 -10.83
CA HIS A 115 2.96 5.89 -9.85
C HIS A 115 1.78 5.96 -8.83
N VAL A 116 1.93 6.12 -7.51
CA VAL A 116 3.05 6.37 -6.60
C VAL A 116 2.73 5.80 -5.22
N SER A 117 3.78 5.27 -4.61
CA SER A 117 3.98 4.99 -3.19
C SER A 117 4.04 6.32 -2.42
N GLU A 118 3.70 6.45 -1.15
CA GLU A 118 4.00 5.58 -0.01
C GLU A 118 2.98 5.76 1.10
N ASN A 119 2.77 4.68 1.84
CA ASN A 119 2.21 4.70 3.16
C ASN A 119 3.26 4.12 4.13
N GLU A 120 4.05 5.00 4.75
CA GLU A 120 4.35 4.81 6.17
C GLU A 120 2.99 4.71 6.88
N GLY A 121 2.86 4.02 8.03
CA GLY A 121 1.65 4.22 8.85
C GLY A 121 1.74 5.62 9.42
N ASN A 122 1.56 6.60 8.55
CA ASN A 122 2.05 7.96 8.70
C ASN A 122 1.18 8.58 9.80
N GLU A 123 1.68 9.54 10.58
CA GLU A 123 0.77 10.34 11.41
C GLU A 123 -0.38 10.91 10.55
N GLU A 124 -0.11 11.08 9.25
CA GLU A 124 -1.08 11.35 8.20
C GLU A 124 -2.15 10.26 8.02
N ASP A 125 -1.88 8.96 8.10
CA ASP A 125 -2.92 7.91 8.01
C ASP A 125 -3.94 8.02 9.14
N VAL A 126 -3.46 8.16 10.37
CA VAL A 126 -4.32 8.29 11.56
C VAL A 126 -5.06 9.62 11.53
N ALA A 127 -4.40 10.69 11.08
CA ALA A 127 -5.03 11.98 10.85
C ALA A 127 -6.08 11.91 9.73
N ASN A 128 -5.82 11.14 8.66
CA ASN A 128 -6.74 10.94 7.55
C ASN A 128 -7.98 10.14 7.97
N ASP A 129 -7.80 9.11 8.80
CA ASP A 129 -8.91 8.34 9.36
C ASP A 129 -9.80 9.22 10.25
N MET A 130 -9.19 10.04 11.12
CA MET A 130 -9.91 11.01 11.96
C MET A 130 -10.62 12.10 11.12
N LEU A 131 -9.96 12.60 10.06
CA LEU A 131 -10.55 13.60 9.15
C LEU A 131 -11.73 13.01 8.37
N ASN A 132 -11.61 11.77 7.89
CA ASN A 132 -12.69 11.09 7.19
C ASN A 132 -13.93 10.92 8.07
N GLU A 133 -13.76 10.60 9.35
CA GLU A 133 -14.87 10.54 10.31
C GLU A 133 -15.57 11.90 10.44
N CYS A 134 -14.79 12.99 10.57
CA CYS A 134 -15.32 14.35 10.62
C CYS A 134 -16.09 14.73 9.34
N PHE A 135 -15.58 14.38 8.16
CA PHE A 135 -16.26 14.65 6.89
C PHE A 135 -17.56 13.87 6.75
N ASN A 136 -17.56 12.60 7.18
CA ASN A 136 -18.77 11.77 7.18
C ASN A 136 -19.85 12.36 8.10
N ALA A 137 -19.47 12.81 9.30
CA ALA A 137 -20.38 13.48 10.22
C ALA A 137 -20.93 14.79 9.67
N TYR A 138 -20.08 15.58 8.98
CA TYR A 138 -20.52 16.79 8.29
C TYR A 138 -21.52 16.48 7.17
N GLN A 139 -21.27 15.45 6.36
CA GLN A 139 -22.15 15.09 5.26
C GLN A 139 -23.48 14.49 5.75
N ALA A 140 -23.48 13.81 6.90
CA ALA A 140 -24.66 13.20 7.50
C ALA A 140 -25.66 14.21 8.11
N GLY A 141 -25.26 15.47 8.32
CA GLY A 141 -26.19 16.46 8.87
C GLY A 141 -25.62 17.83 9.22
N GLY A 142 -24.33 18.06 8.97
CA GLY A 142 -23.65 19.34 9.09
C GLY A 142 -23.51 19.78 10.55
N TYR A 143 -22.32 20.21 10.94
CA TYR A 143 -22.05 20.87 12.23
C TYR A 143 -22.76 22.24 12.39
N SER A 144 -23.82 22.50 11.63
CA SER A 144 -24.61 23.72 11.70
C SER A 144 -25.85 23.44 12.57
N PRO A 145 -26.09 24.23 13.62
CA PRO A 145 -27.32 24.13 14.40
C PRO A 145 -28.55 24.15 13.49
N LYS A 146 -29.48 23.20 13.70
CA LYS A 146 -30.76 23.24 13.01
C LYS A 146 -31.57 24.41 13.58
N PHE A 147 -32.01 25.32 12.72
CA PHE A 147 -32.96 26.36 13.14
C PHE A 147 -34.26 25.67 13.54
N LEU A 148 -34.64 25.84 14.80
CA LEU A 148 -35.92 25.40 15.33
C LEU A 148 -36.94 26.50 15.05
N ASN A 149 -38.15 26.11 14.63
CA ASN A 149 -39.27 27.05 14.64
C ASN A 149 -39.75 27.26 16.08
N PRO A 150 -40.43 28.37 16.38
CA PRO A 150 -41.00 28.62 17.71
C PRO A 150 -41.91 27.49 18.21
N ASP A 151 -42.55 26.75 17.30
CA ASP A 151 -43.44 25.63 17.59
C ASP A 151 -42.70 24.32 17.92
N ASP A 152 -41.41 24.23 17.53
CA ASP A 152 -40.55 23.05 17.77
C ASP A 152 -39.79 23.14 19.10
N ILE A 153 -40.08 24.17 19.92
CA ILE A 153 -39.40 24.43 21.19
C ILE A 153 -40.10 23.67 22.32
N GLU A 154 -39.32 23.08 23.23
CA GLU A 154 -39.88 22.36 24.38
C GLU A 154 -40.78 23.26 25.25
N PRO A 155 -41.99 22.79 25.62
CA PRO A 155 -42.92 23.56 26.43
C PRO A 155 -42.31 23.88 27.80
N GLY A 156 -42.12 25.17 28.08
CA GLY A 156 -41.43 25.68 29.27
C GLY A 156 -40.13 26.43 28.97
N THR A 157 -39.67 26.43 27.72
CA THR A 157 -38.51 27.25 27.30
C THR A 157 -38.89 28.72 27.24
N ILE A 158 -38.16 29.57 27.98
CA ILE A 158 -38.36 31.03 27.98
C ILE A 158 -37.52 31.63 26.86
N VAL A 159 -38.16 32.05 25.77
CA VAL A 159 -37.49 32.80 24.70
C VAL A 159 -37.46 34.27 25.10
N VAL A 160 -36.26 34.79 25.41
CA VAL A 160 -36.06 36.21 25.68
C VAL A 160 -35.73 36.91 24.37
N THR A 161 -36.66 37.69 23.85
CA THR A 161 -36.39 38.63 22.76
C THR A 161 -35.75 39.88 23.35
N GLU A 162 -34.60 40.29 22.81
CA GLU A 162 -33.95 41.58 23.15
C GLU A 162 -34.84 42.77 22.77
#